data_AF-A0A7X7NQZ5-F1
#
_entry.id   AF-A0A7X7NQZ5-F1
#
_cell.length_a   1.000
_cell.length_b   1.000
_cell.length_c   1.000
_cell.angle_alpha   90.00
_cell.angle_beta   90.00
_cell.angle_gamma   90.00
#
_symmetry.space_group_name_H-M   'P 1'
#
loop_
_entity.id
_entity.type
_entity.pdbx_description
1 polymer ?
#
loop_
_entity_poly.entity_id
_entity_poly.type
_entity_poly.pdbx_seq_one_letter_code
_entity_poly.pdbx_strand_id
1 'polypeptide(L)' 'APEGIVSVGAQVRAHGEEVPATAWADGDHVEVRLERRIRGVAPGQSVVLYDGTRVIGSATIAATGRGQQR' A
#
# COMPACT_ATOMS: atom_id res chain seq x y z
N ALA A 1 -4.31 -1.31 12.73
CA ALA A 1 -3.29 -1.63 11.72
C ALA A 1 -3.14 -3.15 11.65
N PRO A 2 -2.70 -3.76 10.53
CA PRO A 2 -2.47 -5.20 10.49
C PRO A 2 -1.44 -5.62 11.55
N GLU A 3 -1.73 -6.69 12.29
CA GLU A 3 -0.76 -7.33 13.20
C GLU A 3 0.20 -8.18 12.36
N GLY A 4 1.41 -7.66 12.14
CA GLY A 4 2.43 -8.32 11.32
C GLY A 4 2.30 -8.04 9.82
N ILE A 5 2.98 -8.87 9.03
CA ILE A 5 3.11 -8.73 7.57
C ILE A 5 1.94 -9.46 6.89
N VAL A 6 1.16 -8.76 6.07
CA VAL A 6 0.00 -9.30 5.36
C VAL A 6 0.11 -9.10 3.85
N SER A 7 -0.32 -10.10 3.07
CA SER A 7 -0.51 -9.99 1.62
C SER A 7 -1.85 -9.32 1.32
N VAL A 8 -1.82 -8.30 0.47
CA VAL A 8 -2.98 -7.44 0.20
C VAL A 8 -3.01 -7.01 -1.26
N GLY A 9 -4.19 -6.61 -1.73
CA GLY A 9 -4.33 -5.76 -2.90
C GLY A 9 -4.15 -4.30 -2.55
N ALA A 10 -3.33 -3.54 -3.27
CA ALA A 10 -3.14 -2.12 -3.04
C ALA A 10 -3.61 -1.30 -4.25
N GLN A 11 -4.56 -0.39 -4.04
CA GLN A 11 -5.00 0.58 -5.02
C GLN A 11 -4.51 1.98 -4.64
N VAL A 12 -3.60 2.54 -5.43
CA VAL A 12 -2.93 3.83 -5.16
C VAL A 12 -3.58 5.01 -5.90
N ARG A 13 -4.55 4.72 -6.78
CA ARG A 13 -5.32 5.74 -7.50
C ARG A 13 -6.79 5.38 -7.46
N ALA A 14 -7.67 6.38 -7.33
CA ALA A 14 -9.12 6.17 -7.29
C ALA A 14 -9.68 5.38 -8.49
N HIS A 15 -8.97 5.38 -9.63
CA HIS A 15 -9.31 4.61 -10.83
C HIS A 15 -8.17 3.69 -11.28
N GLY A 16 -7.21 3.40 -10.39
CA GLY A 16 -6.08 2.53 -10.69
C GLY A 16 -6.43 1.06 -10.56
N GLU A 17 -5.65 0.21 -11.24
CA GLU A 17 -5.65 -1.22 -10.98
C GLU A 17 -5.20 -1.51 -9.54
N GLU A 18 -5.77 -2.53 -8.94
CA GLU A 18 -5.26 -3.12 -7.71
C GLU A 18 -3.94 -3.85 -8.01
N VAL A 19 -2.91 -3.57 -7.21
CA VAL A 19 -1.59 -4.19 -7.37
C VAL A 19 -1.30 -5.07 -6.16
N PRO A 20 -0.90 -6.34 -6.37
CA PRO A 20 -0.44 -7.20 -5.28
C PRO A 20 0.66 -6.50 -4.48
N ALA A 21 0.53 -6.55 -3.16
CA ALA A 21 1.40 -5.86 -2.24
C ALA A 21 1.50 -6.61 -0.92
N THR A 22 2.51 -6.23 -0.16
CA THR A 22 2.68 -6.61 1.24
C THR A 22 2.55 -5.37 2.10
N ALA A 23 1.76 -5.44 3.17
CA ALA A 23 1.56 -4.34 4.10
C ALA A 23 1.86 -4.76 5.54
N TRP A 24 2.41 -3.85 6.34
CA TRP A 24 2.63 -4.05 7.77
C TRP A 24 2.54 -2.72 8.51
N ALA A 25 2.23 -2.78 9.80
CA ALA A 25 2.28 -1.62 10.69
C ALA A 25 3.75 -1.32 11.06
N ASP A 26 4.15 -0.05 10.97
CA ASP A 26 5.43 0.46 11.47
C ASP A 26 5.16 1.72 12.31
N GLY A 27 5.06 1.52 13.63
CA GLY A 27 4.59 2.54 14.56
C GLY A 27 3.20 3.05 14.20
N ASP A 28 3.08 4.37 13.99
CA ASP A 28 1.83 5.03 13.58
C ASP A 28 1.59 5.00 12.06
N HIS A 29 2.49 4.38 11.30
CA HIS A 29 2.41 4.30 9.84
C HIS A 29 2.06 2.88 9.38
N VAL A 30 1.59 2.80 8.14
CA VAL A 30 1.52 1.55 7.39
C VAL A 30 2.53 1.63 6.27
N GLU A 31 3.42 0.65 6.24
CA GLU A 31 4.33 0.45 5.12
C GLU A 31 3.64 -0.45 4.10
N VAL A 32 3.69 -0.04 2.83
CA VAL A 32 3.08 -0.79 1.72
C VAL A 32 4.14 -1.00 0.66
N ARG A 33 4.52 -2.26 0.48
CA ARG A 33 5.45 -2.68 -0.55
C ARG A 33 4.71 -3.32 -1.71
N LEU A 34 4.67 -2.61 -2.82
CA LEU A 34 4.08 -3.10 -4.06
C LEU A 34 4.98 -4.16 -4.72
N GLU A 35 4.39 -5.24 -5.23
CA GLU A 35 5.13 -6.26 -5.99
C GLU A 35 5.51 -5.78 -7.40
N ARG A 36 4.77 -4.81 -7.93
CA ARG A 36 5.04 -4.16 -9.22
C ARG A 36 5.30 -2.67 -9.01
N ARG A 37 6.27 -2.11 -9.72
CA ARG A 37 6.55 -0.66 -9.67
C ARG A 37 5.40 0.12 -10.30
N ILE A 38 4.90 1.11 -9.58
CA ILE A 38 3.95 2.10 -10.09
C ILE A 38 4.68 3.44 -10.22
N ARG A 39 4.43 4.15 -11.32
CA ARG A 39 4.97 5.50 -11.56
C ARG A 39 3.94 6.57 -11.22
N GLY A 40 4.43 7.76 -10.86
CA GLY A 40 3.62 8.95 -10.63
C GLY A 40 2.80 8.92 -9.33
N VAL A 41 3.25 8.16 -8.33
CA VAL A 41 2.66 8.19 -7.00
C VAL A 41 3.30 9.33 -6.22
N ALA A 42 2.49 10.27 -5.76
CA ALA A 42 2.93 11.45 -5.03
C ALA A 42 2.36 11.45 -3.60
N PRO A 43 3.07 12.04 -2.63
CA PRO A 43 2.51 12.30 -1.31
C PRO A 43 1.19 13.08 -1.39
N GLY A 44 0.28 12.80 -0.46
CA GLY A 44 -1.08 13.36 -0.44
C GLY A 44 -2.11 12.55 -1.25
N GLN A 45 -1.68 11.59 -2.06
CA GLN A 45 -2.59 10.60 -2.65
C GLN A 45 -3.01 9.56 -1.61
N SER A 46 -4.12 8.87 -1.85
CA SER A 46 -4.59 7.78 -0.99
C SER A 46 -4.19 6.42 -1.53
N VAL A 47 -3.93 5.49 -0.62
CA VAL A 47 -3.87 4.05 -0.90
C VAL A 47 -5.03 3.35 -0.19
N VAL A 48 -5.64 2.38 -0.87
CA VAL A 48 -6.66 1.48 -0.31
C VAL A 48 -6.10 0.07 -0.33
N LEU A 49 -6.26 -0.65 0.77
CA LEU A 49 -5.81 -2.03 0.94
C LEU A 49 -7.01 -2.99 0.94
N TYR A 50 -6.87 -4.07 0.18
CA TYR A 50 -7.89 -5.08 -0.05
C TYR A 50 -7.43 -6.46 0.41
N ASP A 51 -8.38 -7.23 0.95
CA ASP A 51 -8.33 -8.66 1.19
C ASP A 51 -9.41 -9.31 0.31
N GLY A 52 -8.99 -9.83 -0.85
CA GLY A 52 -9.91 -10.18 -1.93
C GLY A 52 -10.65 -8.94 -2.43
N THR A 53 -11.98 -8.91 -2.25
CA THR A 53 -12.81 -7.74 -2.63
C THR A 53 -13.10 -6.80 -1.46
N ARG A 54 -12.66 -7.15 -0.24
CA ARG A 54 -12.97 -6.41 0.99
C ARG A 54 -11.92 -5.37 1.27
N VAL A 55 -12.34 -4.12 1.49
CA VAL A 55 -11.45 -3.06 2.00
C VAL A 55 -11.11 -3.35 3.46
N ILE A 56 -9.82 -3.43 3.77
CA ILE A 56 -9.30 -3.66 5.13
C ILE A 56 -8.57 -2.44 5.70
N GLY A 57 -8.32 -1.41 4.89
CA GLY A 57 -7.73 -0.16 5.34
C GLY A 57 -7.53 0.85 4.22
N SER A 58 -7.34 2.09 4.61
CA SER A 58 -6.90 3.16 3.72
C SER A 58 -5.95 4.08 4.46
N ALA A 59 -5.05 4.72 3.71
CA ALA A 59 -4.09 5.66 4.25
C ALA A 59 -3.76 6.74 3.23
N THR A 60 -3.35 7.90 3.71
CA THR A 60 -2.72 8.93 2.87
C THR A 60 -1.23 8.63 2.76
N ILE A 61 -0.72 8.65 1.54
CA ILE A 61 0.68 8.41 1.24
C ILE A 61 1.50 9.61 1.74
N ALA A 62 2.33 9.37 2.76
CA ALA A 62 3.24 10.38 3.30
C ALA A 62 4.54 10.47 2.49
N ALA A 63 5.04 9.34 2.00
CA ALA A 63 6.28 9.25 1.22
C ALA A 63 6.23 8.11 0.21
N THR A 64 7.06 8.19 -0.83
CA THR A 64 7.29 7.09 -1.77
C THR A 64 8.79 6.87 -1.94
N GLY A 65 9.20 5.61 -2.06
CA GLY A 65 10.59 5.23 -2.18
C GLY A 65 10.78 3.99 -3.04
N ARG A 66 12.02 3.73 -3.44
CA ARG A 66 12.39 2.44 -4.03
C ARG A 66 12.74 1.50 -2.89
N GLY A 67 11.87 0.52 -2.61
CA GLY A 67 12.16 -0.53 -1.64
C GLY A 67 13.42 -1.30 -2.06
N GLN A 68 14.45 -1.27 -1.23
CA GLN A 68 15.63 -2.11 -1.41
C GLN A 68 15.29 -3.49 -0.82
N GLN A 69 15.39 -4.54 -1.64
CA GLN A 69 15.29 -5.91 -1.12
C GLN A 69 16.48 -6.14 -0.20
N ARG A 70 16.23 -6.23 1.10
CA ARG A 70 17.14 -6.87 2.05
C ARG A 70 16.61 -8.27 2.31
#